data_AF-A0A4Q6BK56-F1
#
_entry.id   AF-A0A4Q6BK56-F1
#
_cell.length_a   1.000
_cell.length_b   1.000
_cell.length_c   1.000
_cell.angle_alpha   90.00
_cell.angle_beta   90.00
_cell.angle_gamma   90.00
#
_symmetry.space_group_name_H-M   'P 1'
#
loop_
_entity.id
_entity.type
_entity.pdbx_description
1 polymer ?
#
loop_
_entity_poly.entity_id
_entity_poly.type
_entity_poly.pdbx_seq_one_letter_code
_entity_poly.pdbx_strand_id
1 'polypeptide(L)'
;HKPVRQQDKVVGHAVRAMYMYSAMADLAVELGDPALKQACETLWRDVMDTKMYITAGLGPSASNEGFTYDYDLPNQTAYAETCASVALIFWAQRMLHLDLDGKYADVLETALFNGALAGLSRDGEHYFYMNPLESNGRPTRWDWHTCPCCTMNVSRLVASVGGYFVSTAPDGIAFHLYGGISTTLDVGGTKVAVREVSNYPWSGDIAITVEPETSKAFDVKLRVPGWCKGATIKVNGELVKADVVNGYATLHRTWAKGDSIALDLPMPAERIFANPAVVMDAGRVALKRGPLVYCVEEADNPGGTVQRFKLPRQSELAIRQRPDLFDGVVTLTAPATAIDEAEWTSLYRTTPPSQAPATLTALPYYLWANRGQGSMVVWIPEA
;
A
#
# COMPACT_ATOMS: atom_id res chain seq x y z
N HIS A 1 -13.21 23.33 11.78
CA HIS A 1 -14.38 24.02 11.18
C HIS A 1 -15.71 23.55 11.78
N LYS A 2 -15.83 22.26 12.17
CA LYS A 2 -16.93 21.72 13.00
C LYS A 2 -16.34 20.96 14.21
N PRO A 3 -17.10 20.77 15.31
CA PRO A 3 -16.77 19.77 16.34
C PRO A 3 -16.53 18.39 15.71
N VAL A 4 -15.57 17.62 16.25
CA VAL A 4 -15.10 16.37 15.60
C VAL A 4 -16.20 15.33 15.37
N ARG A 5 -17.18 15.22 16.29
CA ARG A 5 -18.32 14.30 16.16
C ARG A 5 -19.34 14.72 15.08
N GLN A 6 -19.23 15.94 14.57
CA GLN A 6 -20.10 16.49 13.53
C GLN A 6 -19.37 16.60 12.17
N GLN A 7 -18.13 16.13 12.08
CA GLN A 7 -17.39 16.09 10.82
C GLN A 7 -17.83 14.86 10.03
N ASP A 8 -18.27 15.11 8.82
CA ASP A 8 -18.76 14.15 7.83
C ASP A 8 -17.86 14.11 6.58
N LYS A 9 -16.93 15.07 6.46
CA LYS A 9 -15.96 15.20 5.39
C LYS A 9 -14.58 15.52 5.94
N VAL A 10 -13.56 14.91 5.36
CA VAL A 10 -12.16 15.21 5.63
C VAL A 10 -11.70 16.37 4.74
N VAL A 11 -11.20 17.43 5.36
CA VAL A 11 -10.83 18.68 4.69
C VAL A 11 -9.55 19.27 5.27
N GLY A 12 -8.88 20.11 4.47
CA GLY A 12 -7.68 20.82 4.91
C GLY A 12 -6.44 19.94 4.93
N HIS A 13 -5.44 20.33 5.72
CA HIS A 13 -4.12 19.70 5.74
C HIS A 13 -4.17 18.22 6.13
N ALA A 14 -3.55 17.36 5.30
CA ALA A 14 -3.71 15.90 5.42
C ALA A 14 -3.11 15.34 6.73
N VAL A 15 -1.86 15.68 7.04
CA VAL A 15 -1.19 15.21 8.28
C VAL A 15 -1.97 15.59 9.54
N ARG A 16 -2.43 16.85 9.63
CA ARG A 16 -3.22 17.33 10.79
C ARG A 16 -4.50 16.51 10.97
N ALA A 17 -5.20 16.23 9.87
CA ALA A 17 -6.41 15.43 9.89
C ALA A 17 -6.12 14.01 10.40
N MET A 18 -5.14 13.31 9.82
CA MET A 18 -4.83 11.92 10.18
C MET A 18 -4.37 11.77 11.64
N TYR A 19 -3.57 12.71 12.15
CA TYR A 19 -3.18 12.72 13.57
C TYR A 19 -4.37 12.99 14.51
N MET A 20 -5.27 13.90 14.13
CA MET A 20 -6.49 14.14 14.89
C MET A 20 -7.37 12.88 14.93
N TYR A 21 -7.54 12.20 13.80
CA TYR A 21 -8.36 10.99 13.71
C TYR A 21 -7.72 9.78 14.42
N SER A 22 -6.40 9.70 14.43
CA SER A 22 -5.67 8.73 15.27
C SER A 22 -6.03 8.91 16.74
N ALA A 23 -5.96 10.14 17.26
CA ALA A 23 -6.33 10.45 18.64
C ALA A 23 -7.82 10.20 18.93
N MET A 24 -8.70 10.49 17.96
CA MET A 24 -10.13 10.21 18.10
C MET A 24 -10.41 8.70 18.21
N ALA A 25 -9.70 7.86 17.45
CA ALA A 25 -9.83 6.41 17.53
C ALA A 25 -9.35 5.87 18.88
N ASP A 26 -8.20 6.35 19.38
CA ASP A 26 -7.70 5.98 20.72
C ASP A 26 -8.72 6.36 21.80
N LEU A 27 -9.22 7.60 21.79
CA LEU A 27 -10.22 8.07 22.76
C LEU A 27 -11.56 7.34 22.66
N ALA A 28 -11.96 6.88 21.47
CA ALA A 28 -13.20 6.13 21.30
C ALA A 28 -13.14 4.78 22.03
N VAL A 29 -11.97 4.11 22.01
CA VAL A 29 -11.72 2.88 22.78
C VAL A 29 -11.64 3.18 24.26
N GLU A 30 -10.75 4.11 24.67
CA GLU A 30 -10.45 4.37 26.09
C GLU A 30 -11.67 4.85 26.88
N LEU A 31 -12.55 5.63 26.25
CA LEU A 31 -13.74 6.18 26.89
C LEU A 31 -15.01 5.37 26.61
N GLY A 32 -14.94 4.34 25.76
CA GLY A 32 -16.11 3.62 25.29
C GLY A 32 -17.14 4.54 24.61
N ASP A 33 -16.69 5.48 23.77
CA ASP A 33 -17.54 6.50 23.15
C ASP A 33 -18.04 6.06 21.76
N PRO A 34 -19.29 5.56 21.63
CA PRO A 34 -19.82 5.09 20.35
C PRO A 34 -20.02 6.23 19.33
N ALA A 35 -20.27 7.46 19.78
CA ALA A 35 -20.44 8.60 18.88
C ALA A 35 -19.10 9.00 18.24
N LEU A 36 -18.00 8.89 19.00
CA LEU A 36 -16.66 9.14 18.48
C LEU A 36 -16.20 8.02 17.54
N LYS A 37 -16.48 6.76 17.88
CA LYS A 37 -16.27 5.61 16.97
C LYS A 37 -17.00 5.84 15.63
N GLN A 38 -18.28 6.22 15.67
CA GLN A 38 -19.06 6.45 14.46
C GLN A 38 -18.50 7.60 13.60
N ALA A 39 -17.97 8.65 14.24
CA ALA A 39 -17.32 9.75 13.54
C ALA A 39 -16.03 9.26 12.83
N CYS A 40 -15.19 8.48 13.51
CA CYS A 40 -14.00 7.88 12.91
C CYS A 40 -14.34 7.01 11.69
N GLU A 41 -15.34 6.14 11.79
CA GLU A 41 -15.79 5.30 10.66
C GLU A 41 -16.34 6.12 9.48
N THR A 42 -17.05 7.21 9.76
CA THR A 42 -17.58 8.11 8.73
C THR A 42 -16.46 8.81 7.98
N LEU A 43 -15.49 9.36 8.72
CA LEU A 43 -14.34 10.04 8.14
C LEU A 43 -13.39 9.07 7.42
N TRP A 44 -13.25 7.84 7.94
CA TRP A 44 -12.53 6.77 7.26
C TRP A 44 -13.11 6.49 5.87
N ARG A 45 -14.43 6.25 5.78
CA ARG A 45 -15.11 6.03 4.50
C ARG A 45 -14.93 7.20 3.55
N ASP A 46 -15.07 8.43 4.03
CA ASP A 46 -14.89 9.61 3.19
C ASP A 46 -13.50 9.67 2.51
N VAL A 47 -12.44 9.35 3.24
CA VAL A 47 -11.08 9.31 2.67
C VAL A 47 -10.91 8.14 1.72
N MET A 48 -11.26 6.92 2.15
CA MET A 48 -11.00 5.70 1.37
C MET A 48 -11.81 5.65 0.08
N ASP A 49 -13.04 6.17 0.09
CA ASP A 49 -13.94 6.06 -1.05
C ASP A 49 -13.71 7.17 -2.10
N THR A 50 -13.14 8.31 -1.68
CA THR A 50 -13.12 9.53 -2.54
C THR A 50 -11.82 10.32 -2.57
N LYS A 51 -10.86 10.13 -1.64
CA LYS A 51 -9.70 11.04 -1.50
C LYS A 51 -8.35 10.37 -1.33
N MET A 52 -8.26 9.06 -1.52
CA MET A 52 -7.02 8.30 -1.39
C MET A 52 -6.46 7.93 -2.77
N TYR A 53 -5.18 8.21 -3.01
CA TYR A 53 -4.47 7.72 -4.20
C TYR A 53 -4.28 6.19 -4.12
N ILE A 54 -4.06 5.52 -5.26
CA ILE A 54 -3.81 4.06 -5.28
C ILE A 54 -2.60 3.63 -4.44
N THR A 55 -1.64 4.54 -4.22
CA THR A 55 -0.45 4.34 -3.38
C THR A 55 -0.72 4.56 -1.89
N ALA A 56 -1.97 4.84 -1.51
CA ALA A 56 -2.39 5.34 -0.20
C ALA A 56 -1.70 6.67 0.22
N GLY A 57 -1.23 7.44 -0.77
CA GLY A 57 -0.88 8.84 -0.57
C GLY A 57 -2.13 9.71 -0.36
N LEU A 58 -1.98 10.80 0.39
CA LEU A 58 -3.07 11.73 0.72
C LEU A 58 -2.70 13.18 0.44
N GLY A 59 -3.67 13.95 -0.03
CA GLY A 59 -3.54 15.37 -0.31
C GLY A 59 -3.14 15.62 -1.77
N PRO A 60 -4.06 16.05 -2.64
CA PRO A 60 -3.74 16.39 -4.02
C PRO A 60 -3.14 17.79 -4.21
N SER A 61 -3.20 18.67 -3.21
CA SER A 61 -2.87 20.09 -3.39
C SER A 61 -1.67 20.55 -2.55
N ALA A 62 -0.72 21.22 -3.21
CA ALA A 62 0.41 21.89 -2.56
C ALA A 62 0.01 23.16 -1.80
N SER A 63 -1.15 23.77 -2.12
CA SER A 63 -1.57 25.04 -1.51
C SER A 63 -1.94 24.90 -0.04
N ASN A 64 -2.43 23.73 0.36
CA ASN A 64 -2.88 23.43 1.72
C ASN A 64 -2.28 22.12 2.27
N GLU A 65 -1.40 21.47 1.49
CA GLU A 65 -0.72 20.22 1.84
C GLU A 65 -1.75 19.14 2.25
N GLY A 66 -2.85 19.09 1.50
CA GLY A 66 -4.06 18.49 2.01
C GLY A 66 -5.16 18.27 0.99
N PHE A 67 -6.34 17.99 1.53
CA PHE A 67 -7.52 17.58 0.80
C PHE A 67 -8.19 18.75 0.08
N THR A 68 -8.78 18.44 -1.07
CA THR A 68 -9.58 19.37 -1.88
C THR A 68 -11.05 18.93 -1.87
N TYR A 69 -11.50 18.20 -2.89
CA TYR A 69 -12.87 17.70 -3.03
C TYR A 69 -12.88 16.23 -3.47
N ASP A 70 -14.05 15.59 -3.39
CA ASP A 70 -14.21 14.18 -3.73
C ASP A 70 -13.74 13.90 -5.17
N TYR A 71 -12.94 12.83 -5.33
CA TYR A 71 -12.39 12.34 -6.60
C TYR A 71 -11.37 13.25 -7.30
N ASP A 72 -10.91 14.33 -6.65
CA ASP A 72 -9.81 15.17 -7.13
C ASP A 72 -8.45 14.53 -6.81
N LEU A 73 -7.97 13.67 -7.73
CA LEU A 73 -6.73 12.91 -7.58
C LEU A 73 -5.80 13.10 -8.79
N PRO A 74 -5.28 14.31 -9.06
CA PRO A 74 -4.32 14.53 -10.14
C PRO A 74 -2.99 13.81 -9.87
N ASN A 75 -2.41 13.16 -10.87
CA ASN A 75 -1.20 12.33 -10.69
C ASN A 75 0.10 13.13 -10.65
N GLN A 76 0.28 14.07 -11.59
CA GLN A 76 1.53 14.82 -11.75
C GLN A 76 1.70 15.89 -10.66
N THR A 77 0.59 16.51 -10.26
CA THR A 77 0.59 17.56 -9.22
C THR A 77 0.24 17.03 -7.84
N ALA A 78 0.14 15.71 -7.67
CA ALA A 78 -0.15 15.09 -6.39
C ALA A 78 0.84 15.58 -5.33
N TYR A 79 0.33 16.11 -4.22
CA TYR A 79 1.18 16.46 -3.09
C TYR A 79 1.61 15.18 -2.37
N ALA A 80 0.63 14.34 -1.98
CA ALA A 80 0.84 12.99 -1.45
C ALA A 80 2.02 12.94 -0.47
N GLU A 81 1.96 13.78 0.57
CA GLU A 81 3.09 14.00 1.48
C GLU A 81 3.49 12.69 2.17
N THR A 82 4.79 12.41 2.26
CA THR A 82 5.31 11.24 2.99
C THR A 82 4.75 11.18 4.42
N CYS A 83 4.72 12.31 5.14
CA CYS A 83 4.14 12.35 6.49
C CYS A 83 2.65 12.02 6.51
N ALA A 84 1.89 12.33 5.46
CA ALA A 84 0.47 12.03 5.41
C ALA A 84 0.22 10.53 5.26
N SER A 85 1.04 9.83 4.45
CA SER A 85 1.05 8.37 4.35
C SER A 85 1.44 7.71 5.69
N VAL A 86 2.47 8.24 6.36
CA VAL A 86 2.86 7.77 7.71
C VAL A 86 1.74 7.99 8.73
N ALA A 87 1.08 9.14 8.70
CA ALA A 87 -0.03 9.44 9.60
C ALA A 87 -1.27 8.56 9.32
N LEU A 88 -1.51 8.21 8.05
CA LEU A 88 -2.55 7.25 7.68
C LEU A 88 -2.28 5.86 8.25
N ILE A 89 -1.01 5.40 8.27
CA ILE A 89 -0.62 4.13 8.90
C ILE A 89 -0.98 4.12 10.39
N PHE A 90 -0.70 5.22 11.10
CA PHE A 90 -1.04 5.34 12.52
C PHE A 90 -2.55 5.30 12.75
N TRP A 91 -3.33 5.99 11.91
CA TRP A 91 -4.77 6.00 12.00
C TRP A 91 -5.36 4.62 11.69
N ALA A 92 -4.91 3.99 10.61
CA ALA A 92 -5.34 2.66 10.20
C ALA A 92 -5.09 1.61 11.28
N GLN A 93 -3.93 1.65 11.96
CA GLN A 93 -3.64 0.76 13.08
C GLN A 93 -4.64 0.93 14.23
N ARG A 94 -5.04 2.18 14.53
CA ARG A 94 -5.96 2.47 15.64
C ARG A 94 -7.39 2.10 15.29
N MET A 95 -7.79 2.29 14.03
CA MET A 95 -9.04 1.75 13.51
C MET A 95 -9.08 0.22 13.58
N LEU A 96 -7.96 -0.45 13.30
CA LEU A 96 -7.82 -1.91 13.41
C LEU A 96 -7.91 -2.40 14.86
N HIS A 97 -7.40 -1.64 15.82
CA HIS A 97 -7.55 -1.96 17.25
C HIS A 97 -8.95 -1.64 17.79
N LEU A 98 -9.63 -0.65 17.21
CA LEU A 98 -11.02 -0.29 17.53
C LEU A 98 -12.01 -1.35 17.02
N ASP A 99 -11.74 -1.93 15.85
CA ASP A 99 -12.52 -3.00 15.24
C ASP A 99 -11.62 -3.85 14.33
N LEU A 100 -11.58 -5.16 14.60
CA LEU A 100 -10.71 -6.09 13.88
C LEU A 100 -11.29 -6.37 12.49
N ASP A 101 -11.07 -5.42 11.58
CA ASP A 101 -11.51 -5.45 10.20
C ASP A 101 -10.30 -5.29 9.25
N GLY A 102 -10.13 -6.26 8.37
CA GLY A 102 -9.04 -6.39 7.42
C GLY A 102 -8.90 -5.18 6.51
N LYS A 103 -9.99 -4.43 6.24
CA LYS A 103 -9.94 -3.22 5.40
C LYS A 103 -8.99 -2.16 5.96
N TYR A 104 -8.86 -2.06 7.28
CA TYR A 104 -7.93 -1.11 7.91
C TYR A 104 -6.48 -1.57 7.71
N ALA A 105 -6.22 -2.86 7.89
CA ALA A 105 -4.91 -3.44 7.66
C ALA A 105 -4.50 -3.45 6.17
N ASP A 106 -5.45 -3.54 5.24
CA ASP A 106 -5.18 -3.44 3.79
C ASP A 106 -4.70 -2.04 3.39
N VAL A 107 -5.32 -1.00 3.96
CA VAL A 107 -4.88 0.38 3.75
C VAL A 107 -3.53 0.63 4.43
N LEU A 108 -3.36 0.11 5.65
CA LEU A 108 -2.08 0.16 6.36
C LEU A 108 -0.95 -0.46 5.52
N GLU A 109 -1.16 -1.68 5.02
CA GLU A 109 -0.22 -2.39 4.15
C GLU A 109 0.09 -1.61 2.88
N THR A 110 -0.95 -1.08 2.22
CA THR A 110 -0.79 -0.29 0.98
C THR A 110 0.04 0.96 1.25
N ALA A 111 -0.24 1.71 2.33
CA ALA A 111 0.53 2.89 2.70
C ALA A 111 1.97 2.55 3.06
N LEU A 112 2.18 1.45 3.81
CA LEU A 112 3.50 1.00 4.25
C LEU A 112 4.39 0.61 3.06
N PHE A 113 3.90 -0.21 2.14
CA PHE A 113 4.70 -0.71 1.01
C PHE A 113 4.76 0.24 -0.20
N ASN A 114 3.95 1.31 -0.23
CA ASN A 114 3.90 2.24 -1.35
C ASN A 114 4.14 3.68 -0.90
N GLY A 115 3.10 4.42 -0.52
CA GLY A 115 3.15 5.87 -0.32
C GLY A 115 4.12 6.35 0.77
N ALA A 116 4.31 5.59 1.85
CA ALA A 116 5.26 5.94 2.91
C ALA A 116 6.69 5.56 2.52
N LEU A 117 6.89 4.34 1.99
CA LEU A 117 8.22 3.83 1.65
C LEU A 117 8.83 4.51 0.42
N ALA A 118 8.02 4.97 -0.54
CA ALA A 118 8.48 5.77 -1.67
C ALA A 118 9.21 7.06 -1.23
N GLY A 119 8.82 7.57 -0.06
CA GLY A 119 9.39 8.73 0.60
C GLY A 119 10.86 8.59 1.01
N LEU A 120 11.40 7.37 1.03
CA LEU A 120 12.77 7.06 1.43
C LEU A 120 13.51 6.38 0.28
N SER A 121 14.71 6.85 -0.05
CA SER A 121 15.58 6.17 -1.03
C SER A 121 16.00 4.79 -0.54
N ARG A 122 16.42 3.95 -1.48
CA ARG A 122 16.84 2.57 -1.18
C ARG A 122 18.07 2.50 -0.27
N ASP A 123 18.96 3.48 -0.35
CA ASP A 123 20.12 3.65 0.52
C ASP A 123 19.78 4.28 1.88
N GLY A 124 18.60 4.87 2.04
CA GLY A 124 18.15 5.56 3.24
C GLY A 124 18.71 6.98 3.42
N GLU A 125 19.39 7.54 2.42
CA GLU A 125 20.10 8.83 2.51
C GLU A 125 19.31 10.01 1.95
N HIS A 126 18.29 9.75 1.11
CA HIS A 126 17.54 10.77 0.39
C HIS A 126 16.03 10.59 0.57
N TYR A 127 15.28 11.70 0.51
CA TYR A 127 13.88 11.73 0.89
C TYR A 127 13.01 12.46 -0.11
N PHE A 128 11.77 11.98 -0.30
CA PHE A 128 10.71 12.77 -0.91
C PHE A 128 9.86 13.45 0.15
N TYR A 129 9.57 14.73 -0.07
CA TYR A 129 8.47 15.40 0.62
C TYR A 129 7.14 15.02 -0.05
N MET A 130 7.06 15.25 -1.37
CA MET A 130 5.90 14.95 -2.20
C MET A 130 6.12 13.66 -2.99
N ASN A 131 5.10 12.82 -3.10
CA ASN A 131 5.18 11.53 -3.78
C ASN A 131 4.22 11.50 -4.99
N PRO A 132 4.63 12.09 -6.13
CA PRO A 132 3.77 12.13 -7.32
C PRO A 132 3.53 10.74 -7.90
N LEU A 133 2.43 10.58 -8.63
CA LEU A 133 2.09 9.36 -9.38
C LEU A 133 2.42 9.48 -10.88
N GLU A 134 2.85 10.67 -11.30
CA GLU A 134 3.37 10.95 -12.63
C GLU A 134 4.50 11.98 -12.55
N SER A 135 5.60 11.73 -13.27
CA SER A 135 6.79 12.57 -13.28
C SER A 135 7.26 12.84 -14.71
N ASN A 136 7.70 14.06 -14.97
CA ASN A 136 8.38 14.46 -16.21
C ASN A 136 9.91 14.52 -16.05
N GLY A 137 10.46 13.86 -15.02
CA GLY A 137 11.90 13.85 -14.71
C GLY A 137 12.40 14.98 -13.82
N ARG A 138 11.55 15.94 -13.43
CA ARG A 138 11.95 17.05 -12.56
C ARG A 138 11.97 16.70 -11.06
N PRO A 139 10.98 16.00 -10.49
CA PRO A 139 11.03 15.60 -9.09
C PRO A 139 12.22 14.68 -8.81
N THR A 140 12.99 15.01 -7.77
CA THR A 140 14.09 14.18 -7.25
C THR A 140 14.01 14.13 -5.73
N ARG A 141 14.56 13.06 -5.14
CA ARG A 141 14.75 13.00 -3.70
C ARG A 141 15.80 14.02 -3.26
N TRP A 142 15.66 14.48 -2.02
CA TRP A 142 16.48 15.52 -1.41
C TRP A 142 17.35 14.91 -0.32
N ASP A 143 18.59 15.36 -0.20
CA ASP A 143 19.45 15.04 0.95
C ASP A 143 18.82 15.61 2.24
N TRP A 144 18.28 16.83 2.14
CA TRP A 144 17.65 17.54 3.23
C TRP A 144 16.63 18.57 2.74
N HIS A 145 15.64 18.89 3.58
CA HIS A 145 14.61 19.88 3.31
C HIS A 145 14.53 20.90 4.45
N THR A 146 14.14 22.15 4.17
CA THR A 146 14.02 23.22 5.18
C THR A 146 13.00 22.90 6.26
N CYS A 147 11.96 22.13 5.91
CA CYS A 147 11.05 21.47 6.83
C CYS A 147 11.29 19.95 6.79
N PRO A 148 12.17 19.38 7.63
CA PRO A 148 12.61 17.98 7.55
C PRO A 148 11.65 17.01 8.26
N CYS A 149 10.34 17.32 8.25
CA CYS A 149 9.33 16.46 8.87
C CYS A 149 9.36 15.05 8.26
N CYS A 150 9.40 14.94 6.93
CA CYS A 150 9.38 13.67 6.20
C CYS A 150 10.56 12.77 6.56
N THR A 151 11.76 13.33 6.65
CA THR A 151 13.00 12.61 7.00
C THR A 151 12.87 11.91 8.35
N MET A 152 12.48 12.65 9.39
CA MET A 152 12.34 12.05 10.73
C MET A 152 11.10 11.14 10.85
N ASN A 153 10.01 11.47 10.16
CA ASN A 153 8.75 10.76 10.29
C ASN A 153 8.78 9.37 9.63
N VAL A 154 9.41 9.25 8.45
CA VAL A 154 9.59 7.94 7.81
C VAL A 154 10.59 7.08 8.57
N SER A 155 11.69 7.66 9.08
CA SER A 155 12.69 6.91 9.86
C SER A 155 12.10 6.31 11.13
N ARG A 156 11.27 7.05 11.88
CA ARG A 156 10.61 6.48 13.08
C ARG A 156 9.60 5.39 12.72
N LEU A 157 8.95 5.47 11.56
CA LEU A 157 8.04 4.42 11.09
C LEU A 157 8.85 3.15 10.80
N VAL A 158 9.93 3.25 10.02
CA VAL A 158 10.81 2.11 9.71
C VAL A 158 11.35 1.47 10.99
N ALA A 159 11.84 2.28 11.93
CA ALA A 159 12.35 1.79 13.21
C ALA A 159 11.28 1.10 14.08
N SER A 160 10.00 1.38 13.88
CA SER A 160 8.88 0.83 14.66
C SER A 160 8.06 -0.21 13.90
N VAL A 161 8.48 -0.63 12.70
CA VAL A 161 7.69 -1.48 11.79
C VAL A 161 7.24 -2.81 12.41
N GLY A 162 8.04 -3.39 13.32
CA GLY A 162 7.68 -4.63 14.02
C GLY A 162 6.39 -4.54 14.84
N GLY A 163 6.00 -3.33 15.28
CA GLY A 163 4.79 -3.09 16.07
C GLY A 163 3.48 -3.16 15.26
N TYR A 164 3.54 -3.35 13.94
CA TYR A 164 2.36 -3.41 13.06
C TYR A 164 2.03 -4.83 12.58
N PHE A 165 2.89 -5.81 12.86
CA PHE A 165 2.73 -7.17 12.34
C PHE A 165 1.66 -7.97 13.06
N VAL A 166 1.63 -7.90 14.39
CA VAL A 166 0.77 -8.74 15.22
C VAL A 166 0.15 -7.94 16.34
N SER A 167 -1.08 -8.29 16.70
CA SER A 167 -1.72 -7.86 17.95
C SER A 167 -2.15 -9.07 18.78
N THR A 168 -2.41 -8.82 20.06
CA THR A 168 -2.77 -9.84 21.03
C THR A 168 -4.02 -9.41 21.78
N ALA A 169 -4.86 -10.38 22.08
CA ALA A 169 -6.01 -10.26 22.97
C ALA A 169 -5.97 -11.42 23.98
N PRO A 170 -6.76 -11.38 25.07
CA PRO A 170 -6.79 -12.46 26.05
C PRO A 170 -7.10 -13.84 25.46
N ASP A 171 -7.81 -13.89 24.35
CA ASP A 171 -8.31 -15.08 23.66
C ASP A 171 -7.50 -15.48 22.41
N GLY A 172 -6.51 -14.69 21.98
CA GLY A 172 -5.75 -15.05 20.78
C GLY A 172 -4.74 -14.03 20.26
N ILE A 173 -4.20 -14.34 19.08
CA ILE A 173 -3.21 -13.56 18.33
C ILE A 173 -3.81 -13.23 16.96
N ALA A 174 -3.62 -12.01 16.48
CA ALA A 174 -3.97 -11.63 15.12
C ALA A 174 -2.73 -11.22 14.32
N PHE A 175 -2.55 -11.80 13.14
CA PHE A 175 -1.52 -11.43 12.16
C PHE A 175 -2.08 -10.44 11.16
N HIS A 176 -1.52 -9.24 11.14
CA HIS A 176 -1.93 -8.12 10.31
C HIS A 176 -1.01 -7.91 9.11
N LEU A 177 0.31 -8.04 9.27
CA LEU A 177 1.26 -7.94 8.17
C LEU A 177 2.05 -9.23 8.02
N TYR A 178 2.63 -9.39 6.83
CA TYR A 178 3.50 -10.50 6.46
C TYR A 178 4.80 -9.92 5.90
N GLY A 179 5.91 -10.63 6.11
CA GLY A 179 7.25 -10.13 5.76
C GLY A 179 8.37 -10.65 6.67
N GLY A 180 8.04 -11.55 7.60
CA GLY A 180 8.99 -12.18 8.51
C GLY A 180 9.06 -11.47 9.86
N ILE A 181 8.57 -12.12 10.91
CA ILE A 181 8.67 -11.65 12.30
C ILE A 181 8.89 -12.81 13.26
N SER A 182 9.62 -12.55 14.35
CA SER A 182 9.72 -13.46 15.50
C SER A 182 9.46 -12.68 16.77
N THR A 183 8.51 -13.13 17.59
CA THR A 183 8.16 -12.47 18.85
C THR A 183 7.55 -13.44 19.85
N THR A 184 7.48 -13.04 21.12
CA THR A 184 6.81 -13.78 22.19
C THR A 184 5.68 -12.93 22.76
N LEU A 185 4.48 -13.51 22.77
CA LEU A 185 3.23 -12.83 23.13
C LEU A 185 2.62 -13.51 24.36
N ASP A 186 1.78 -12.79 25.10
CA ASP A 186 1.00 -13.36 26.19
C ASP A 186 -0.43 -13.60 25.73
N VAL A 187 -0.88 -14.86 25.78
CA VAL A 187 -2.25 -15.24 25.40
C VAL A 187 -2.92 -15.91 26.59
N GLY A 188 -3.73 -15.12 27.31
CA GLY A 188 -4.46 -15.57 28.50
C GLY A 188 -3.55 -16.11 29.61
N GLY A 189 -2.36 -15.55 29.81
CA GLY A 189 -1.39 -15.98 30.83
C GLY A 189 -0.42 -17.09 30.39
N THR A 190 -0.38 -17.44 29.10
CA THR A 190 0.60 -18.38 28.53
C THR A 190 1.49 -17.64 27.55
N LYS A 191 2.81 -17.75 27.70
CA LYS A 191 3.72 -17.20 26.69
C LYS A 191 3.68 -18.08 25.45
N VAL A 192 3.52 -17.42 24.30
CA VAL A 192 3.47 -18.05 22.99
C VAL A 192 4.54 -17.39 22.13
N ALA A 193 5.59 -18.13 21.81
CA ALA A 193 6.54 -17.72 20.79
C ALA A 193 5.91 -17.97 19.42
N VAL A 194 5.97 -16.98 18.55
CA VAL A 194 5.52 -17.09 17.15
C VAL A 194 6.65 -16.67 16.23
N ARG A 195 6.77 -17.40 15.12
CA ARG A 195 7.75 -17.10 14.07
C ARG A 195 7.09 -17.21 12.71
N GLU A 196 7.01 -16.10 12.01
CA GLU A 196 6.63 -16.02 10.60
C GLU A 196 7.88 -15.99 9.72
N VAL A 197 7.91 -16.83 8.69
CA VAL A 197 8.93 -16.84 7.64
C VAL A 197 8.22 -16.76 6.30
N SER A 198 8.56 -15.73 5.51
CA SER A 198 8.03 -15.54 4.17
C SER A 198 9.01 -14.73 3.32
N ASN A 199 8.81 -14.79 2.00
CA ASN A 199 9.43 -13.86 1.04
C ASN A 199 8.44 -12.77 0.63
N TYR A 200 7.46 -12.46 1.47
CA TYR A 200 6.51 -11.38 1.25
C TYR A 200 7.28 -10.04 1.21
N PRO A 201 6.99 -9.09 0.29
CA PRO A 201 5.84 -9.03 -0.62
C PRO A 201 6.06 -9.70 -2.00
N TRP A 202 7.14 -10.44 -2.20
CA TRP A 202 7.46 -11.08 -3.48
C TRP A 202 6.75 -12.42 -3.69
N SER A 203 6.55 -13.19 -2.62
CA SER A 203 5.71 -14.40 -2.62
C SER A 203 4.59 -14.32 -1.58
N GLY A 204 3.48 -14.99 -1.87
CA GLY A 204 2.37 -15.19 -0.94
C GLY A 204 2.50 -16.45 -0.07
N ASP A 205 3.62 -17.17 -0.16
CA ASP A 205 3.91 -18.32 0.69
C ASP A 205 4.37 -17.86 2.08
N ILE A 206 3.55 -18.11 3.10
CA ILE A 206 3.80 -17.69 4.47
C ILE A 206 3.77 -18.92 5.38
N ALA A 207 4.84 -19.11 6.14
CA ALA A 207 4.94 -20.17 7.15
C ALA A 207 4.99 -19.55 8.54
N ILE A 208 4.06 -19.92 9.42
CA ILE A 208 4.00 -19.46 10.81
C ILE A 208 4.16 -20.67 11.72
N THR A 209 5.13 -20.62 12.62
CA THR A 209 5.30 -21.59 13.71
C THR A 209 4.73 -20.99 15.00
N VAL A 210 3.96 -21.80 15.73
CA VAL A 210 3.33 -21.43 17.00
C VAL A 210 3.90 -22.32 18.11
N GLU A 211 4.46 -21.69 19.14
CA GLU A 211 5.16 -22.37 20.24
C GLU A 211 4.67 -21.86 21.60
N PRO A 212 3.52 -22.35 22.10
CA PRO A 212 3.09 -22.03 23.46
C PRO A 212 3.95 -22.79 24.49
N GLU A 213 4.24 -22.16 25.63
CA GLU A 213 4.95 -22.80 26.75
C GLU A 213 4.21 -24.01 27.31
N THR A 214 2.87 -23.98 27.26
CA THR A 214 2.00 -25.09 27.64
C THR A 214 0.89 -25.19 26.61
N SER A 215 0.53 -26.41 26.20
CA SER A 215 -0.52 -26.61 25.21
C SER A 215 -1.83 -25.98 25.65
N LYS A 216 -2.44 -25.18 24.77
CA LYS A 216 -3.59 -24.34 25.13
C LYS A 216 -4.47 -24.04 23.93
N ALA A 217 -5.77 -23.97 24.17
CA ALA A 217 -6.74 -23.50 23.18
C ALA A 217 -6.76 -21.97 23.13
N PHE A 218 -6.56 -21.41 21.93
CA PHE A 218 -6.70 -19.98 21.65
C PHE A 218 -6.85 -19.74 20.14
N ASP A 219 -7.26 -18.54 19.78
CA ASP A 219 -7.44 -18.13 18.39
C ASP A 219 -6.11 -17.69 17.77
N VAL A 220 -5.83 -18.17 16.56
CA VAL A 220 -4.89 -17.52 15.64
C VAL A 220 -5.69 -16.95 14.47
N LYS A 221 -5.73 -15.62 14.38
CA LYS A 221 -6.45 -14.88 13.35
C LYS A 221 -5.47 -14.44 12.27
N LEU A 222 -5.71 -14.86 11.03
CA LEU A 222 -4.85 -14.53 9.88
C LEU A 222 -5.60 -13.56 8.97
N ARG A 223 -5.01 -12.40 8.66
CA ARG A 223 -5.59 -11.51 7.66
C ARG A 223 -5.56 -12.21 6.29
N VAL A 224 -6.70 -12.21 5.62
CA VAL A 224 -6.79 -12.50 4.19
C VAL A 224 -6.87 -11.13 3.49
N PRO A 225 -5.79 -10.66 2.83
CA PRO A 225 -5.76 -9.33 2.24
C PRO A 225 -6.87 -9.15 1.20
N GLY A 226 -7.50 -7.98 1.14
CA GLY A 226 -8.60 -7.71 0.21
C GLY A 226 -8.22 -7.79 -1.27
N TRP A 227 -6.91 -7.71 -1.60
CA TRP A 227 -6.41 -7.94 -2.96
C TRP A 227 -6.33 -9.43 -3.34
N CYS A 228 -6.32 -10.34 -2.36
CA CYS A 228 -6.10 -11.76 -2.58
C CYS A 228 -7.41 -12.49 -2.88
N LYS A 229 -7.38 -13.38 -3.88
CA LYS A 229 -8.47 -14.30 -4.20
C LYS A 229 -7.94 -15.74 -4.10
N GLY A 230 -8.72 -16.60 -3.45
CA GLY A 230 -8.39 -18.03 -3.35
C GLY A 230 -7.28 -18.35 -2.34
N ALA A 231 -7.17 -17.58 -1.26
CA ALA A 231 -6.25 -17.89 -0.16
C ALA A 231 -6.50 -19.29 0.40
N THR A 232 -5.43 -20.03 0.69
CA THR A 232 -5.52 -21.36 1.30
C THR A 232 -4.72 -21.45 2.59
N ILE A 233 -5.23 -22.20 3.55
CA ILE A 233 -4.63 -22.36 4.88
C ILE A 233 -4.45 -23.85 5.16
N LYS A 234 -3.26 -24.24 5.58
CA LYS A 234 -2.96 -25.56 6.11
C LYS A 234 -2.44 -25.47 7.53
N VAL A 235 -2.82 -26.42 8.36
CA VAL A 235 -2.28 -26.58 9.72
C VAL A 235 -1.65 -27.95 9.80
N ASN A 236 -0.35 -28.02 10.11
CA ASN A 236 0.42 -29.27 10.14
C ASN A 236 0.30 -30.11 8.84
N GLY A 237 0.21 -29.42 7.70
CA GLY A 237 0.09 -30.05 6.37
C GLY A 237 -1.34 -30.35 5.92
N GLU A 238 -2.33 -30.32 6.82
CA GLU A 238 -3.73 -30.57 6.50
C GLU A 238 -4.47 -29.30 6.12
N LEU A 239 -5.25 -29.35 5.02
CA LEU A 239 -6.05 -28.20 4.57
C LEU A 239 -7.17 -27.90 5.56
N VAL A 240 -7.24 -26.66 6.05
CA VAL A 240 -8.27 -26.19 6.96
C VAL A 240 -9.19 -25.24 6.22
N LYS A 241 -10.50 -25.47 6.35
CA LYS A 241 -11.51 -24.49 5.95
C LYS A 241 -11.77 -23.57 7.14
N ALA A 242 -11.49 -22.29 6.97
CA ALA A 242 -11.80 -21.25 7.93
C ALA A 242 -12.65 -20.19 7.25
N ASP A 243 -13.77 -19.83 7.88
CA ASP A 243 -14.59 -18.73 7.41
C ASP A 243 -13.84 -17.42 7.63
N VAL A 244 -13.84 -16.57 6.60
CA VAL A 244 -13.23 -15.24 6.65
C VAL A 244 -14.31 -14.25 7.08
N VAL A 245 -14.18 -13.71 8.29
CA VAL A 245 -15.07 -12.69 8.84
C VAL A 245 -14.29 -11.39 8.94
N ASN A 246 -14.81 -10.31 8.36
CA ASN A 246 -14.16 -9.00 8.30
C ASN A 246 -12.69 -9.08 7.86
N GLY A 247 -12.37 -9.92 6.87
CA GLY A 247 -11.01 -10.08 6.36
C GLY A 247 -10.05 -10.91 7.22
N TYR A 248 -10.52 -11.59 8.27
CA TYR A 248 -9.70 -12.49 9.08
C TYR A 248 -10.25 -13.93 9.07
N ALA A 249 -9.37 -14.89 8.77
CA ALA A 249 -9.61 -16.30 9.00
C ALA A 249 -9.23 -16.67 10.44
N THR A 250 -10.17 -17.19 11.22
CA THR A 250 -9.92 -17.55 12.62
C THR A 250 -9.68 -19.05 12.77
N LEU A 251 -8.52 -19.42 13.30
CA LEU A 251 -8.15 -20.80 13.62
C LEU A 251 -8.24 -21.02 15.13
N HIS A 252 -9.37 -21.56 15.58
CA HIS A 252 -9.57 -21.93 16.98
C HIS A 252 -9.20 -23.41 17.21
N ARG A 253 -8.10 -23.66 17.94
CA ARG A 253 -7.66 -25.01 18.30
C ARG A 253 -6.74 -25.02 19.52
N THR A 254 -6.50 -26.21 20.07
CA THR A 254 -5.42 -26.44 21.03
C THR A 254 -4.08 -26.46 20.29
N TRP A 255 -3.26 -25.45 20.54
CA TRP A 255 -1.92 -25.34 19.96
C TRP A 255 -0.90 -26.05 20.85
N ALA A 256 0.02 -26.77 20.23
CA ALA A 256 1.18 -27.39 20.88
C ALA A 256 2.48 -26.82 20.30
N LYS A 257 3.58 -26.99 21.02
CA LYS A 257 4.89 -26.50 20.58
C LYS A 257 5.27 -27.09 19.22
N GLY A 258 5.58 -26.22 18.27
CA GLY A 258 6.01 -26.60 16.93
C GLY A 258 4.88 -26.78 15.93
N ASP A 259 3.63 -26.50 16.32
CA ASP A 259 2.53 -26.45 15.37
C ASP A 259 2.82 -25.42 14.27
N SER A 260 2.48 -25.78 13.05
CA SER A 260 2.78 -25.01 11.85
C SER A 260 1.51 -24.62 11.11
N ILE A 261 1.48 -23.39 10.62
CA ILE A 261 0.45 -22.86 9.75
C ILE A 261 1.14 -22.47 8.45
N ALA A 262 0.64 -22.97 7.33
CA ALA A 262 1.01 -22.50 6.01
C ALA A 262 -0.16 -21.72 5.41
N LEU A 263 0.07 -20.46 5.09
CA LEU A 263 -0.87 -19.58 4.39
C LEU A 263 -0.31 -19.32 2.99
N ASP A 264 -1.10 -19.64 1.98
CA ASP A 264 -0.81 -19.32 0.58
C ASP A 264 -1.76 -18.22 0.12
N LEU A 265 -1.18 -17.12 -0.34
CA LEU A 265 -1.89 -15.95 -0.88
C LEU A 265 -1.54 -15.77 -2.36
N PRO A 266 -2.34 -16.29 -3.31
CA PRO A 266 -2.06 -16.13 -4.73
C PRO A 266 -1.89 -14.66 -5.13
N MET A 267 -0.75 -14.34 -5.77
CA MET A 267 -0.37 -12.96 -6.19
C MET A 267 -0.30 -12.82 -7.72
N PRO A 268 -1.45 -12.85 -8.43
CA PRO A 268 -1.47 -12.50 -9.85
C PRO A 268 -1.10 -11.03 -10.07
N ALA A 269 -0.62 -10.72 -11.27
CA ALA A 269 -0.52 -9.35 -11.74
C ALA A 269 -1.92 -8.87 -12.14
N GLU A 270 -2.37 -7.77 -11.55
CA GLU A 270 -3.73 -7.26 -11.66
C GLU A 270 -3.74 -5.87 -12.31
N ARG A 271 -4.78 -5.63 -13.10
CA ARG A 271 -5.10 -4.32 -13.68
C ARG A 271 -6.09 -3.63 -12.78
N ILE A 272 -5.76 -2.42 -12.33
CA ILE A 272 -6.59 -1.61 -11.45
C ILE A 272 -7.13 -0.42 -12.23
N PHE A 273 -8.43 -0.20 -12.10
CA PHE A 273 -9.15 0.91 -12.71
C PHE A 273 -9.72 1.81 -11.62
N ALA A 274 -9.59 3.12 -11.80
CA ALA A 274 -10.17 4.09 -10.90
C ALA A 274 -11.70 4.15 -11.06
N ASN A 275 -12.38 4.65 -10.04
CA ASN A 275 -13.77 5.06 -10.17
C ASN A 275 -13.89 6.10 -11.31
N PRO A 276 -14.88 6.02 -12.22
CA PRO A 276 -15.05 6.98 -13.31
C PRO A 276 -15.16 8.46 -12.89
N ALA A 277 -15.53 8.73 -11.62
CA ALA A 277 -15.52 10.09 -11.08
C ALA A 277 -14.10 10.67 -10.93
N VAL A 278 -13.06 9.83 -10.87
CA VAL A 278 -11.66 10.24 -10.92
C VAL A 278 -11.27 10.51 -12.37
N VAL A 279 -11.67 11.68 -12.87
CA VAL A 279 -11.53 12.06 -14.27
C VAL A 279 -10.07 12.06 -14.78
N MET A 280 -9.11 12.23 -13.87
CA MET A 280 -7.67 12.27 -14.22
C MET A 280 -7.12 10.89 -14.60
N ASP A 281 -7.80 9.83 -14.18
CA ASP A 281 -7.44 8.44 -14.46
C ASP A 281 -8.31 7.82 -15.58
N ALA A 282 -9.18 8.63 -16.21
CA ALA A 282 -10.03 8.17 -17.30
C ALA A 282 -9.19 7.66 -18.49
N GLY A 283 -9.48 6.44 -18.95
CA GLY A 283 -8.73 5.79 -20.03
C GLY A 283 -7.33 5.35 -19.62
N ARG A 284 -7.06 5.20 -18.32
CA ARG A 284 -5.79 4.75 -17.78
C ARG A 284 -5.97 3.51 -16.90
N VAL A 285 -4.88 2.78 -16.72
CA VAL A 285 -4.81 1.57 -15.91
C VAL A 285 -3.55 1.61 -15.05
N ALA A 286 -3.68 1.23 -13.79
CA ALA A 286 -2.54 0.98 -12.90
C ALA A 286 -2.30 -0.53 -12.77
N LEU A 287 -1.08 -0.92 -12.45
CA LEU A 287 -0.72 -2.32 -12.24
C LEU A 287 -0.43 -2.58 -10.76
N LYS A 288 -0.97 -3.69 -10.24
CA LYS A 288 -0.66 -4.18 -8.88
C LYS A 288 -0.26 -5.64 -8.91
N ARG A 289 0.55 -6.05 -7.92
CA ARG A 289 0.77 -7.46 -7.60
C ARG A 289 0.94 -7.59 -6.09
N GLY A 290 0.05 -8.36 -5.46
CA GLY A 290 -0.02 -8.40 -4.00
C GLY A 290 -0.24 -6.98 -3.43
N PRO A 291 0.52 -6.57 -2.40
CA PRO A 291 0.39 -5.23 -1.81
C PRO A 291 1.07 -4.12 -2.64
N LEU A 292 1.87 -4.47 -3.65
CA LEU A 292 2.69 -3.52 -4.38
C LEU A 292 1.93 -2.89 -5.55
N VAL A 293 1.94 -1.57 -5.59
CA VAL A 293 1.62 -0.77 -6.77
C VAL A 293 2.87 -0.67 -7.63
N TYR A 294 2.69 -0.76 -8.94
CA TYR A 294 3.77 -0.69 -9.92
C TYR A 294 3.74 0.63 -10.67
N CYS A 295 4.91 1.06 -11.13
CA CYS A 295 5.10 2.23 -12.00
C CYS A 295 6.03 1.88 -13.17
N VAL A 296 5.98 2.69 -14.20
CA VAL A 296 6.83 2.59 -15.39
C VAL A 296 7.83 3.73 -15.33
N GLU A 297 9.12 3.42 -15.34
CA GLU A 297 10.20 4.41 -15.37
C GLU A 297 10.97 4.36 -16.68
N GLU A 298 11.46 5.53 -17.11
CA GLU A 298 12.27 5.69 -18.32
C GLU A 298 13.49 4.75 -18.37
N ALA A 299 14.08 4.47 -17.21
CA ALA A 299 15.26 3.61 -17.08
C ALA A 299 15.04 2.16 -17.59
N ASP A 300 13.81 1.63 -17.51
CA ASP A 300 13.49 0.28 -18.01
C ASP A 300 12.70 0.29 -19.33
N ASN A 301 12.36 1.47 -19.85
CA ASN A 301 11.46 1.67 -20.98
C ASN A 301 12.12 2.62 -21.99
N PRO A 302 13.09 2.13 -22.79
CA PRO A 302 13.80 2.95 -23.76
C PRO A 302 12.84 3.51 -24.81
N GLY A 303 13.12 4.73 -25.29
CA GLY A 303 12.23 5.45 -26.21
C GLY A 303 11.79 6.84 -25.72
N GLY A 304 12.30 7.27 -24.55
CA GLY A 304 12.06 8.60 -23.99
C GLY A 304 10.92 8.60 -22.96
N THR A 305 10.09 9.64 -23.02
CA THR A 305 9.07 9.92 -22.00
C THR A 305 8.01 8.82 -21.89
N VAL A 306 7.89 8.18 -20.71
CA VAL A 306 7.03 7.00 -20.50
C VAL A 306 5.53 7.27 -20.66
N GLN A 307 5.09 8.52 -20.56
CA GLN A 307 3.71 8.96 -20.83
C GLN A 307 3.23 8.60 -22.24
N ARG A 308 4.15 8.32 -23.18
CA ARG A 308 3.86 7.94 -24.56
C ARG A 308 3.50 6.48 -24.75
N PHE A 309 3.75 5.65 -23.75
CA PHE A 309 3.41 4.24 -23.79
C PHE A 309 1.91 4.07 -23.56
N LYS A 310 1.31 3.15 -24.30
CA LYS A 310 -0.05 2.69 -24.10
C LYS A 310 -0.08 1.19 -23.93
N LEU A 311 -0.86 0.74 -22.96
CA LEU A 311 -0.99 -0.67 -22.61
C LEU A 311 -2.32 -1.23 -23.13
N PRO A 312 -2.32 -2.11 -24.15
CA PRO A 312 -3.53 -2.77 -24.61
C PRO A 312 -4.18 -3.62 -23.51
N ARG A 313 -5.52 -3.65 -23.47
CA ARG A 313 -6.32 -4.38 -22.46
C ARG A 313 -6.04 -5.87 -22.43
N GLN A 314 -5.84 -6.44 -23.61
CA GLN A 314 -5.59 -7.86 -23.86
C GLN A 314 -4.15 -8.27 -23.64
N SER A 315 -3.22 -7.33 -23.43
CA SER A 315 -1.82 -7.67 -23.20
C SER A 315 -1.69 -8.45 -21.89
N GLU A 316 -1.13 -9.65 -21.99
CA GLU A 316 -0.80 -10.47 -20.83
C GLU A 316 0.30 -9.81 -20.00
N LEU A 317 0.11 -9.80 -18.67
CA LEU A 317 1.08 -9.29 -17.73
C LEU A 317 1.99 -10.44 -17.28
N ALA A 318 3.24 -10.40 -17.72
CA ALA A 318 4.23 -11.38 -17.38
C ALA A 318 4.99 -10.97 -16.10
N ILE A 319 5.01 -11.86 -15.11
CA ILE A 319 5.79 -11.67 -13.88
C ILE A 319 7.25 -12.06 -14.15
N ARG A 320 8.19 -11.19 -13.79
CA ARG A 320 9.63 -11.38 -14.05
C ARG A 320 10.47 -11.04 -12.81
N GLN A 321 11.30 -11.96 -12.37
CA GLN A 321 12.31 -11.72 -11.34
C GLN A 321 13.49 -10.93 -11.94
N ARG A 322 13.96 -9.91 -11.23
CA ARG A 322 15.13 -9.10 -11.58
C ARG A 322 16.14 -9.14 -10.43
N PRO A 323 16.94 -10.22 -10.31
CA PRO A 323 17.95 -10.35 -9.25
C PRO A 323 19.08 -9.31 -9.37
N ASP A 324 19.22 -8.70 -10.55
CA ASP A 324 20.18 -7.65 -10.86
C ASP A 324 19.78 -6.26 -10.32
N LEU A 325 18.55 -6.10 -9.82
CA LEU A 325 18.05 -4.83 -9.28
C LEU A 325 17.71 -4.96 -7.79
N PHE A 326 18.28 -4.06 -6.97
CA PHE A 326 17.92 -3.83 -5.56
C PHE A 326 17.82 -5.10 -4.69
N ASP A 327 18.80 -5.99 -4.81
CA ASP A 327 18.86 -7.29 -4.10
C ASP A 327 17.76 -8.29 -4.48
N GLY A 328 17.08 -8.07 -5.61
CA GLY A 328 16.06 -8.94 -6.16
C GLY A 328 14.67 -8.36 -6.01
N VAL A 329 14.07 -8.00 -7.14
CA VAL A 329 12.70 -7.46 -7.21
C VAL A 329 11.86 -8.21 -8.22
N VAL A 330 10.54 -8.15 -8.05
CA VAL A 330 9.58 -8.63 -9.05
C VAL A 330 9.14 -7.46 -9.91
N THR A 331 9.37 -7.56 -11.22
CA THR A 331 8.87 -6.64 -12.25
C THR A 331 7.69 -7.25 -13.02
N LEU A 332 6.90 -6.39 -13.66
CA LEU A 332 5.83 -6.80 -14.57
C LEU A 332 6.20 -6.34 -15.98
N THR A 333 6.10 -7.24 -16.97
CA THR A 333 6.32 -6.89 -18.37
C THR A 333 5.12 -7.20 -19.23
N ALA A 334 4.89 -6.40 -20.27
CA ALA A 334 3.77 -6.62 -21.19
C ALA A 334 4.07 -6.06 -22.58
N PRO A 335 3.56 -6.70 -23.65
CA PRO A 335 3.48 -6.07 -24.97
C PRO A 335 2.68 -4.77 -24.89
N ALA A 336 3.21 -3.71 -25.48
CA ALA A 336 2.64 -2.38 -25.46
C ALA A 336 2.79 -1.70 -26.83
N THR A 337 2.31 -0.46 -26.91
CA THR A 337 2.58 0.43 -28.03
C THR A 337 3.17 1.73 -27.49
N ALA A 338 4.01 2.39 -28.27
CA ALA A 338 4.53 3.71 -27.94
C ALA A 338 4.23 4.67 -29.08
N ILE A 339 3.77 5.87 -28.75
CA ILE A 339 3.65 6.98 -29.70
C ILE A 339 5.04 7.28 -30.26
N ASP A 340 5.19 7.38 -31.58
CA ASP A 340 6.42 7.81 -32.26
C ASP A 340 6.37 9.32 -32.56
N GLU A 341 7.49 10.00 -32.32
CA GLU A 341 7.66 11.45 -32.47
C GLU A 341 8.62 11.81 -33.60
N ALA A 342 9.32 10.82 -34.19
CA ALA A 342 10.35 11.09 -35.21
C ALA A 342 9.82 11.90 -36.40
N GLU A 343 8.55 11.70 -36.76
CA GLU A 343 7.87 12.39 -37.87
C GLU A 343 7.04 13.61 -37.44
N TRP A 344 7.09 14.02 -36.17
CA TRP A 344 6.26 15.09 -35.62
C TRP A 344 7.03 16.42 -35.51
N THR A 345 6.82 17.34 -36.46
CA THR A 345 7.55 18.62 -36.54
C THR A 345 6.71 19.87 -36.22
N SER A 346 5.38 19.75 -36.21
CA SER A 346 4.45 20.88 -35.99
C SER A 346 3.86 20.85 -34.58
N LEU A 347 3.40 21.98 -34.05
CA LEU A 347 2.75 22.00 -32.73
C LEU A 347 1.38 21.30 -32.74
N TYR A 348 0.60 21.47 -33.81
CA TYR A 348 -0.72 20.87 -33.99
C TYR A 348 -0.90 20.38 -35.43
N ARG A 349 -1.53 19.22 -35.61
CA ARG A 349 -1.94 18.68 -36.93
C ARG A 349 -3.20 17.82 -36.81
N THR A 350 -3.85 17.52 -37.93
CA THR A 350 -5.11 16.75 -37.99
C THR A 350 -4.91 15.24 -38.03
N THR A 351 -3.68 14.76 -38.24
CA THR A 351 -3.35 13.33 -38.30
C THR A 351 -2.72 12.89 -36.98
N PRO A 352 -3.20 11.80 -36.34
CA PRO A 352 -2.60 11.30 -35.11
C PRO A 352 -1.12 10.90 -35.31
N PRO A 353 -0.33 10.82 -34.24
CA PRO A 353 1.04 10.30 -34.34
C PRO A 353 0.99 8.81 -34.67
N SER A 354 2.01 8.33 -35.39
CA SER A 354 2.22 6.90 -35.57
C SER A 354 2.50 6.24 -34.22
N GLN A 355 2.20 4.95 -34.13
CA GLN A 355 2.51 4.14 -32.95
C GLN A 355 3.34 2.95 -33.38
N ALA A 356 4.36 2.61 -32.59
CA ALA A 356 5.21 1.46 -32.81
C ALA A 356 4.99 0.42 -31.71
N PRO A 357 5.14 -0.89 -32.00
CA PRO A 357 5.21 -1.92 -30.97
C PRO A 357 6.33 -1.63 -29.97
N ALA A 358 6.05 -1.83 -28.69
CA ALA A 358 7.00 -1.65 -27.61
C ALA A 358 6.81 -2.75 -26.54
N THR A 359 7.74 -2.82 -25.60
CA THR A 359 7.59 -3.64 -24.39
C THR A 359 7.57 -2.70 -23.20
N LEU A 360 6.53 -2.80 -22.38
CA LEU A 360 6.43 -2.08 -21.13
C LEU A 360 7.06 -2.91 -20.02
N THR A 361 7.92 -2.30 -19.22
CA THR A 361 8.46 -2.87 -17.98
C THR A 361 8.08 -1.97 -16.82
N ALA A 362 7.35 -2.54 -15.85
CA ALA A 362 6.97 -1.85 -14.64
C ALA A 362 7.69 -2.45 -13.42
N LEU A 363 8.08 -1.60 -12.49
CA LEU A 363 8.69 -1.95 -11.20
C LEU A 363 7.87 -1.40 -10.03
N PRO A 364 8.06 -1.91 -8.80
CA PRO A 364 7.34 -1.41 -7.62
C PRO A 364 7.51 0.10 -7.45
N TYR A 365 6.40 0.80 -7.21
CA TYR A 365 6.35 2.25 -7.11
C TYR A 365 7.38 2.79 -6.11
N TYR A 366 7.51 2.20 -4.92
CA TYR A 366 8.44 2.70 -3.90
C TYR A 366 9.91 2.73 -4.34
N LEU A 367 10.29 1.95 -5.36
CA LEU A 367 11.67 1.87 -5.87
C LEU A 367 11.99 2.91 -6.94
N TRP A 368 11.00 3.68 -7.40
CA TRP A 368 11.23 4.72 -8.40
C TRP A 368 12.22 5.79 -7.90
N ALA A 369 12.85 6.51 -8.82
CA ALA A 369 13.83 7.58 -8.58
C ALA A 369 15.07 7.14 -7.79
N ASN A 370 15.45 5.86 -7.85
CA ASN A 370 16.72 5.34 -7.30
C ASN A 370 17.80 5.10 -8.39
N ARG A 371 17.51 5.43 -9.65
CA ARG A 371 18.39 5.15 -10.81
C ARG A 371 18.62 6.37 -11.70
N GLY A 372 18.60 7.56 -11.09
CA GLY A 372 18.69 8.84 -11.78
C GLY A 372 17.34 9.49 -12.06
N GLN A 373 17.37 10.66 -12.67
CA GLN A 373 16.19 11.42 -13.07
C GLN A 373 15.61 10.87 -14.37
N GLY A 374 14.28 10.76 -14.42
CA GLY A 374 13.57 10.27 -15.59
C GLY A 374 12.06 10.39 -15.43
N SER A 375 11.36 10.26 -16.54
CA SER A 375 9.90 10.21 -16.52
C SER A 375 9.37 8.95 -15.82
N MET A 376 8.21 9.08 -15.17
CA MET A 376 7.54 7.98 -14.46
C MET A 376 6.02 8.10 -14.56
N VAL A 377 5.30 6.99 -14.69
CA VAL A 377 3.83 6.95 -14.56
C VAL A 377 3.37 5.73 -13.75
N VAL A 378 2.38 5.93 -12.88
CA VAL A 378 1.61 4.84 -12.23
C VAL A 378 0.38 4.50 -13.08
N TRP A 379 -0.37 5.51 -13.52
CA TRP A 379 -1.56 5.36 -14.35
C TRP A 379 -1.21 5.43 -15.83
N ILE A 380 -1.04 4.26 -16.44
CA ILE A 380 -0.60 4.07 -17.82
C ILE A 380 -1.81 4.27 -18.74
N PRO A 381 -1.70 5.08 -19.82
CA PRO A 381 -2.73 5.15 -20.83
C PRO A 381 -3.08 3.76 -21.41
N GLU A 382 -4.37 3.48 -21.59
CA GLU A 382 -4.80 2.29 -22.31
C GLU A 382 -4.72 2.50 -23.83
N ALA A 383 -4.51 1.41 -24.57
CA ALA A 383 -4.57 1.37 -26.04
C ALA A 383 -5.91 0.81 -26.53
#